data_AF-A0A8S3B9S5-F1
#
_entry.id   AF-A0A8S3B9S5-F1
#
_cell.length_a   1.000
_cell.length_b   1.000
_cell.length_c   1.000
_cell.angle_alpha   90.00
_cell.angle_beta   90.00
_cell.angle_gamma   90.00
#
_symmetry.space_group_name_H-M   'P 1'
#
loop_
_entity.id
_entity.type
_entity.pdbx_description
1 polymer ?
#
loop_
_entity_poly.entity_id
_entity_poly.type
_entity_poly.pdbx_seq_one_letter_code
_entity_poly.pdbx_strand_id
1 'polypeptide(L)' 'NFDVISCESCKSFFRRNALRNPSPECARQGLCQITFESRRRCSSCRLFKCLNSGMSRDRLVLV' A
#
# COMPACT_ATOMS: atom_id res chain seq x y z
N ASN A 1 7.46 7.54 -10.27
CA ASN A 1 7.64 8.14 -8.93
C ASN A 1 6.25 8.47 -8.39
N PHE A 2 5.85 7.97 -7.22
CA PHE A 2 4.47 8.11 -6.69
C PHE A 2 4.28 9.38 -5.83
N ASP A 3 4.97 10.48 -6.18
CA ASP A 3 4.98 11.78 -5.47
C ASP A 3 5.40 11.75 -3.98
N VAL A 4 5.85 10.59 -3.48
CA VAL A 4 6.22 10.38 -2.07
C VAL A 4 7.53 9.58 -1.99
N ILE A 5 8.44 10.05 -1.14
CA ILE A 5 9.65 9.30 -0.78
C ILE A 5 9.21 8.00 -0.11
N SER A 6 9.55 6.88 -0.73
CA SER A 6 9.10 5.56 -0.30
C SER A 6 10.15 4.51 -0.59
N CYS A 7 10.25 3.52 0.30
CA CYS A 7 11.11 2.38 0.07
C CYS A 7 10.64 1.54 -1.12
N GLU A 8 11.57 0.84 -1.78
CA GLU A 8 11.28 0.07 -2.99
C GLU A 8 10.23 -1.03 -2.78
N SER A 9 10.24 -1.64 -1.59
CA SER A 9 9.22 -2.63 -1.21
C SER A 9 7.81 -2.04 -1.21
N CYS A 10 7.61 -0.79 -0.77
CA CYS A 10 6.29 -0.17 -0.74
C CYS A 10 5.86 0.28 -2.13
N LYS A 11 6.78 0.75 -2.98
CA LYS A 11 6.48 1.04 -4.40
C LYS A 11 5.99 -0.20 -5.14
N SER A 12 6.75 -1.29 -5.06
CA SER A 12 6.41 -2.57 -5.69
C SER A 12 5.14 -3.20 -5.12
N PHE A 13 4.87 -3.00 -3.82
CA PHE A 13 3.62 -3.43 -3.19
C PHE A 13 2.43 -2.62 -3.70
N PHE A 14 2.54 -1.30 -3.72
CA PHE A 14 1.47 -0.39 -4.17
C PHE A 14 1.09 -0.69 -5.62
N ARG A 15 2.07 -0.82 -6.51
CA ARG A 15 1.82 -1.15 -7.93
C ARG A 15 0.97 -2.40 -8.14
N ARG A 16 1.15 -3.42 -7.30
CA ARG A 16 0.42 -4.70 -7.40
C ARG A 16 -0.95 -4.69 -6.74
N ASN A 17 -1.19 -3.82 -5.76
CA ASN A 17 -2.38 -3.91 -4.90
C ASN A 17 -3.35 -2.74 -5.06
N ALA A 18 -2.90 -1.60 -5.58
CA ALA A 18 -3.69 -0.37 -5.62
C ALA A 18 -4.93 -0.43 -6.53
N LEU A 19 -4.93 -1.31 -7.54
CA LEU A 19 -6.06 -1.53 -8.46
C LEU A 19 -6.69 -2.93 -8.30
N ARG A 20 -6.27 -3.70 -7.30
CA ARG A 20 -6.73 -5.09 -7.14
C ARG A 20 -8.17 -5.12 -6.63
N ASN A 21 -9.00 -5.97 -7.25
CA ASN A 21 -10.35 -6.30 -6.81
C ASN A 21 -10.46 -7.83 -6.58
N PRO A 22 -10.88 -8.33 -5.40
CA PRO A 22 -11.21 -7.55 -4.20
C PRO A 22 -9.97 -6.91 -3.58
N SER A 23 -10.18 -5.72 -3.01
CA SER A 23 -9.16 -5.07 -2.20
C SER A 23 -8.81 -5.95 -0.99
N PRO A 24 -7.56 -5.92 -0.49
CA PRO A 24 -7.22 -6.71 0.67
C PRO A 24 -8.03 -6.26 1.90
N GLU A 25 -8.55 -7.22 2.64
CA GLU A 25 -9.30 -6.98 3.88
C GLU A 25 -8.39 -7.08 5.10
N CYS A 26 -8.75 -6.34 6.16
CA CYS A 26 -8.02 -6.38 7.41
C CYS A 26 -8.75 -7.25 8.44
N ALA A 27 -8.08 -8.27 8.98
CA ALA A 27 -8.61 -9.09 10.07
C ALA A 27 -8.67 -8.37 11.44
N ARG A 28 -8.10 -7.15 11.55
CA ARG A 28 -8.00 -6.37 12.79
C ARG A 28 -8.58 -4.97 12.63
N GLN A 29 -9.70 -4.87 11.91
CA GLN A 29 -10.51 -3.64 11.79
C GLN A 29 -9.75 -2.40 11.30
N GLY A 30 -8.71 -2.58 10.48
CA GLY A 30 -7.94 -1.45 9.95
C GLY A 30 -6.89 -0.87 10.92
N LEU A 31 -6.76 -1.40 12.14
CA LEU A 31 -5.92 -0.81 13.21
C LEU A 31 -4.48 -1.36 13.26
N CYS A 32 -3.99 -1.97 12.18
CA CYS A 32 -2.65 -2.56 12.18
C CYS A 32 -1.57 -1.47 12.12
N GLN A 33 -0.68 -1.43 13.11
CA GLN A 33 0.54 -0.62 13.03
C GLN A 33 1.50 -1.18 11.95
N ILE A 34 1.87 -0.35 10.98
CA ILE A 34 2.75 -0.71 9.87
C ILE A 34 4.15 -0.12 10.08
N THR A 35 5.11 -1.00 10.40
CA THR A 35 6.56 -0.74 10.56
C THR A 35 7.36 -1.50 9.49
N PHE A 36 8.68 -1.39 9.49
CA PHE A 36 9.54 -2.12 8.56
C PHE A 36 9.42 -3.65 8.71
N GLU A 37 9.24 -4.13 9.94
CA GLU A 37 9.09 -5.53 10.34
C GLU A 37 7.65 -6.02 10.14
N SER A 38 6.66 -5.19 10.51
CA SER A 38 5.24 -5.61 10.53
C SER A 38 4.49 -5.42 9.21
N ARG A 39 5.04 -4.67 8.25
CA ARG A 39 4.36 -4.33 6.97
C ARG A 39 3.89 -5.52 6.14
N ARG A 40 4.44 -6.72 6.33
CA ARG A 40 3.98 -7.93 5.62
C ARG A 40 2.75 -8.57 6.26
N ARG A 41 2.42 -8.23 7.51
CA ARG A 41 1.35 -8.87 8.29
C ARG A 41 -0.06 -8.47 7.84
N CYS A 42 -0.23 -7.29 7.23
CA CYS A 42 -1.53 -6.83 6.76
C CYS A 42 -1.39 -6.00 5.48
N SER A 43 -1.78 -6.58 4.35
CA SER A 43 -1.82 -5.91 3.05
C SER A 43 -2.83 -4.76 3.02
N SER A 44 -3.99 -4.92 3.69
CA SER A 44 -5.04 -3.90 3.76
C SER A 44 -4.54 -2.59 4.39
N CYS A 45 -4.08 -2.64 5.64
CA CYS A 45 -3.55 -1.45 6.32
C CYS A 45 -2.28 -0.91 5.68
N ARG A 46 -1.45 -1.78 5.07
CA ARG A 46 -0.28 -1.32 4.31
C ARG A 46 -0.71 -0.49 3.09
N LEU A 47 -1.72 -0.95 2.35
CA LEU A 47 -2.25 -0.22 1.19
C LEU A 47 -2.88 1.10 1.62
N PHE A 48 -3.66 1.08 2.69
CA PHE A 48 -4.22 2.29 3.28
C PHE A 48 -3.14 3.29 3.69
N LYS A 49 -2.06 2.84 4.35
CA LYS A 49 -0.93 3.71 4.71
C LYS A 49 -0.23 4.28 3.48
N CYS A 50 -0.05 3.50 2.41
CA CYS A 50 0.51 3.99 1.15
C CYS A 50 -0.33 5.14 0.57
N LEU A 51 -1.66 4.96 0.50
CA LEU A 51 -2.59 5.99 0.02
C LEU A 51 -2.53 7.25 0.92
N ASN A 52 -2.61 7.08 2.24
CA ASN A 52 -2.55 8.21 3.19
C ASN A 52 -1.20 8.93 3.19
N SER A 53 -0.12 8.25 2.79
CA SER A 53 1.19 8.90 2.65
C SER A 53 1.29 9.75 1.37
N GLY A 54 0.29 9.67 0.47
CA GLY A 54 0.22 10.43 -0.77
C GLY A 54 0.47 9.62 -2.05
N MET A 55 0.60 8.28 -1.97
CA MET A 55 0.74 7.47 -3.19
C MET A 55 -0.57 7.49 -3.98
N SER A 56 -0.57 8.05 -5.19
CA SER A 56 -1.75 8.09 -6.06
C SER A 56 -1.84 6.90 -7.01
N ARG A 57 -3.07 6.41 -7.21
CA ARG A 57 -3.42 5.37 -8.19
C ARG A 57 -3.26 5.86 -9.63
N ASP A 58 -3.45 7.15 -9.88
CA ASP A 58 -3.42 7.75 -11.23
C ASP A 58 -2.01 7.73 -11.84
N ARG A 59 -0.98 7.61 -10.98
CA ARG A 59 0.44 7.50 -11.36
C ARG A 59 0.85 6.05 -11.66
N LEU A 60 -0.06 5.09 -11.55
CA LEU A 60 0.17 3.73 -12.01
C LEU A 60 0.04 3.72 -13.53
N VAL A 61 1.08 4.17 -14.21
CA VAL A 61 1.16 4.01 -15.66
C VAL A 61 1.18 2.50 -15.91
N LEU A 62 0.07 1.99 -16.47
CA LEU A 62 0.02 0.68 -17.08
C LEU A 62 0.88 0.78 -18.34
N VAL A 63 2.15 0.40 -18.20
CA VAL A 63 3.00 0.04 -19.35
C VAL A 63 2.95 -1.47 -19.48
#